data_AF-A0A533YA63-F1
#
_entry.id   AF-A0A533YA63-F1
#
_cell.length_a   1.000
_cell.length_b   1.000
_cell.length_c   1.000
_cell.angle_alpha   90.00
_cell.angle_beta   90.00
_cell.angle_gamma   90.00
#
_symmetry.space_group_name_H-M   'P 1'
#
loop_
_entity.id
_entity.type
_entity.pdbx_description
1 polymer ?
#
loop_
_entity_poly.entity_id
_entity_poly.type
_entity_poly.pdbx_seq_one_letter_code
_entity_poly.pdbx_strand_id
1 'polypeptide(L)'
;MRTRKSFWSAYIIAWRSGIRAHGVVILPNLRSATNRTCPRSSISCRLTCMPTFRRPPRLPTSLRAVRISSYRNPDKKVTVPRIVPRTAPSSRMPVSPLLHPPTERHAVSLTLPVPPSVNHQYATVNGRRLISSAGRAYKAQVGQLVWVKLAQSAHRAALLARLQSEWLALSIRFYFTSALRRDVDGGLKIAQDALCEGLGINDNRIVETHLYKHIDKDNPRIEVRLTPASSS
;
A
#
# COMPACT_ATOMS: atom_id res chain seq x y z
N MET A 1 -33.73 0.32 15.31
CA MET A 1 -33.82 1.40 14.30
C MET A 1 -33.03 2.63 14.75
N ARG A 2 -31.89 2.92 14.11
CA ARG A 2 -31.43 4.26 13.68
C ARG A 2 -30.04 4.16 13.06
N THR A 3 -29.91 4.79 11.91
CA THR A 3 -28.91 4.65 10.86
C THR A 3 -27.55 5.26 11.21
N ARG A 4 -26.45 4.53 10.96
CA ARG A 4 -25.10 5.09 10.81
C ARG A 4 -24.48 4.66 9.48
N LYS A 5 -25.06 5.17 8.40
CA LYS A 5 -24.47 5.25 7.06
C LYS A 5 -24.53 6.73 6.66
N SER A 6 -23.60 7.58 7.08
CA SER A 6 -23.75 9.02 6.81
C SER A 6 -22.46 9.79 6.53
N PHE A 7 -21.39 9.13 6.09
CA PHE A 7 -20.25 9.86 5.49
C PHE A 7 -19.76 9.20 4.20
N TRP A 8 -19.70 7.86 4.17
CA TRP A 8 -19.38 7.10 2.95
C TRP A 8 -20.47 7.18 1.88
N SER A 9 -21.74 7.33 2.27
CA SER A 9 -22.85 7.41 1.31
C SER A 9 -22.86 8.73 0.54
N ALA A 10 -22.50 9.86 1.16
CA ALA A 10 -22.54 11.16 0.49
C ALA A 10 -21.47 11.26 -0.61
N TYR A 11 -20.27 10.73 -0.36
CA TYR A 11 -19.17 10.72 -1.33
C TYR A 11 -19.47 9.78 -2.51
N ILE A 12 -20.01 8.58 -2.24
CA ILE A 12 -20.41 7.63 -3.30
C ILE A 12 -21.66 8.10 -4.08
N ILE A 13 -22.61 8.78 -3.42
CA ILE A 13 -23.79 9.34 -4.10
C ILE A 13 -23.38 10.47 -5.04
N ALA A 14 -22.48 11.38 -4.62
CA ALA A 14 -21.92 12.41 -5.51
C ALA A 14 -21.07 11.80 -6.65
N TRP A 15 -20.41 10.65 -6.39
CA TRP A 15 -19.58 9.92 -7.35
C TRP A 15 -20.40 9.24 -8.48
N ARG A 16 -21.66 8.86 -8.23
CA ARG A 16 -22.55 8.26 -9.24
C ARG A 16 -23.35 9.26 -10.06
N SER A 17 -23.57 10.47 -9.57
CA SER A 17 -24.56 11.39 -10.15
C SER A 17 -24.02 12.40 -11.18
N GLY A 18 -22.71 12.43 -11.46
CA GLY A 18 -22.17 13.24 -12.56
C GLY A 18 -22.48 14.74 -12.46
N ILE A 19 -22.70 15.26 -11.25
CA ILE A 19 -23.11 16.64 -11.03
C ILE A 19 -21.86 17.54 -11.03
N ARG A 20 -21.77 18.44 -12.02
CA ARG A 20 -20.89 19.62 -11.95
C ARG A 20 -21.38 20.52 -10.82
N ALA A 21 -20.63 20.63 -9.73
CA ALA A 21 -20.87 21.66 -8.74
C ALA A 21 -20.26 22.98 -9.22
N HIS A 22 -21.07 23.83 -9.84
CA HIS A 22 -20.80 25.27 -9.90
C HIS A 22 -20.93 25.86 -8.49
N GLY A 23 -20.09 26.85 -8.20
CA GLY A 23 -19.78 27.34 -6.87
C GLY A 23 -20.99 27.74 -6.03
N VAL A 24 -20.92 27.37 -4.75
CA VAL A 24 -21.70 28.00 -3.68
C VAL A 24 -20.74 28.27 -2.53
N VAL A 25 -20.50 29.56 -2.32
CA VAL A 25 -19.86 30.15 -1.14
C VAL A 25 -20.83 29.98 0.03
N ILE A 26 -20.39 29.39 1.14
CA ILE A 26 -21.14 29.39 2.40
C ILE A 26 -20.27 30.08 3.46
N LEU A 27 -20.66 31.31 3.81
CA LEU A 27 -20.20 32.04 4.99
C LEU A 27 -20.79 31.40 6.26
N PRO A 28 -20.10 31.38 7.41
CA PRO A 28 -20.62 30.80 8.63
C PRO A 28 -21.54 31.81 9.34
N ASN A 29 -22.79 31.39 9.62
CA ASN A 29 -23.72 32.19 10.41
C ASN A 29 -23.69 31.75 11.87
N LEU A 30 -23.35 32.72 12.72
CA LEU A 30 -23.20 32.65 14.15
C LEU A 30 -24.57 32.92 14.80
N ARG A 31 -25.19 31.96 15.49
CA ARG A 31 -26.23 32.28 16.50
C ARG A 31 -26.20 31.35 17.71
N SER A 32 -26.08 32.03 18.84
CA SER A 32 -26.16 31.65 20.24
C SER A 32 -27.57 31.25 20.70
N ALA A 33 -27.63 30.30 21.64
CA ALA A 33 -28.58 30.12 22.76
C ALA A 33 -28.52 28.65 23.22
N THR A 34 -28.64 28.19 24.46
CA THR A 34 -28.79 28.77 25.80
C THR A 34 -28.49 27.63 26.80
N ASN A 35 -27.93 28.01 27.95
CA ASN A 35 -27.73 27.23 29.17
C ASN A 35 -28.82 26.20 29.50
N ARG A 36 -28.40 24.95 29.82
CA ARG A 36 -29.02 24.14 30.88
C ARG A 36 -27.97 23.32 31.64
N THR A 37 -28.20 23.30 32.93
CA THR A 37 -27.36 22.97 34.08
C THR A 37 -27.22 21.45 34.32
N CYS A 38 -26.14 21.07 35.00
CA CYS A 38 -25.74 19.72 35.40
C CYS A 38 -26.70 19.04 36.41
N PRO A 39 -26.53 17.72 36.65
CA PRO A 39 -25.67 17.27 37.77
C PRO A 39 -24.70 16.16 37.31
N ARG A 40 -23.39 16.20 37.58
CA ARG A 40 -22.67 16.00 38.86
C ARG A 40 -23.03 14.68 39.55
N SER A 41 -22.42 13.59 39.09
CA SER A 41 -22.21 12.38 39.89
C SER A 41 -20.70 12.11 40.01
N SER A 42 -20.21 12.44 41.19
CA SER A 42 -18.92 12.08 41.75
C SER A 42 -18.80 10.56 41.91
N ILE A 43 -17.77 9.96 41.32
CA ILE A 43 -17.26 8.67 41.80
C ILE A 43 -15.78 8.85 42.13
N SER A 44 -15.56 8.62 43.42
CA SER A 44 -14.34 8.75 44.19
C SER A 44 -13.22 7.83 43.71
N CYS A 45 -12.00 8.35 43.83
CA CYS A 45 -10.72 7.67 43.76
C CYS A 45 -10.70 6.36 44.57
N ARG A 46 -10.26 5.28 43.93
CA ARG A 46 -9.43 4.27 44.60
C ARG A 46 -8.16 4.08 43.78
N LEU A 47 -7.10 4.75 44.26
CA LEU A 47 -5.72 4.37 44.00
C LEU A 47 -5.51 3.01 44.67
N THR A 48 -5.47 1.95 43.88
CA THR A 48 -4.94 0.65 44.32
C THR A 48 -3.56 0.47 43.72
N CYS A 49 -2.59 0.35 44.61
CA CYS A 49 -1.18 0.04 44.39
C CYS A 49 -0.95 -1.04 43.32
N MET A 50 0.11 -0.82 42.55
CA MET A 50 0.72 -1.80 41.67
C MET A 50 1.23 -3.03 42.43
N PRO A 51 1.15 -4.23 41.83
CA PRO A 51 2.19 -5.22 41.98
C PRO A 51 3.16 -5.11 40.80
N THR A 52 4.37 -4.65 41.09
CA THR A 52 5.52 -4.72 40.20
C THR A 52 5.85 -6.19 39.93
N PHE A 53 5.54 -6.69 38.73
CA PHE A 53 6.11 -7.95 38.26
C PHE A 53 7.60 -7.74 37.95
N ARG A 54 8.45 -8.04 38.94
CA ARG A 54 9.89 -8.18 38.74
C ARG A 54 10.13 -9.36 37.79
N ARG A 55 10.61 -9.06 36.58
CA ARG A 55 11.20 -10.07 35.68
C ARG A 55 12.50 -10.58 36.31
N PRO A 56 12.70 -11.89 36.48
CA PRO A 56 14.02 -12.42 36.80
C PRO A 56 14.98 -12.21 35.61
N PRO A 57 16.26 -11.87 35.85
CA PRO A 57 17.26 -11.72 34.80
C PRO A 57 17.57 -13.09 34.16
N ARG A 58 17.54 -13.14 32.83
CA ARG A 58 17.95 -14.30 32.03
C ARG A 58 19.46 -14.50 32.16
N LEU A 59 19.87 -15.68 32.60
CA LEU A 59 21.26 -16.14 32.49
C LEU A 59 21.61 -16.39 31.01
N PRO A 60 22.81 -16.00 30.54
CA PRO A 60 23.23 -16.17 29.16
C PRO A 60 23.63 -17.63 28.90
N THR A 61 22.78 -18.38 28.21
CA THR A 61 23.09 -19.76 27.80
C THR A 61 23.93 -19.73 26.53
N SER A 62 25.20 -20.09 26.69
CA SER A 62 26.21 -20.61 25.74
C SER A 62 26.10 -20.21 24.25
N LEU A 63 27.18 -19.57 23.77
CA LEU A 63 27.56 -19.51 22.37
C LEU A 63 27.64 -20.93 21.76
N ARG A 64 26.64 -21.30 20.96
CA ARG A 64 26.77 -22.45 20.05
C ARG A 64 27.74 -22.05 18.94
N ALA A 65 28.94 -22.61 18.99
CA ALA A 65 29.89 -22.57 17.88
C ALA A 65 29.27 -23.27 16.66
N VAL A 66 28.94 -22.48 15.63
CA VAL A 66 28.54 -22.99 14.32
C VAL A 66 29.82 -23.50 13.65
N ARG A 67 30.02 -24.81 13.62
CA ARG A 67 31.04 -25.45 12.78
C ARG A 67 30.62 -25.30 11.31
N ILE A 68 31.32 -24.45 10.57
CA ILE A 68 31.26 -24.40 9.11
C ILE A 68 32.14 -25.53 8.60
N SER A 69 31.54 -26.65 8.18
CA SER A 69 32.24 -27.67 7.41
C SER A 69 32.20 -27.28 5.93
N SER A 70 33.24 -26.59 5.44
CA SER A 70 33.46 -26.43 4.00
C SER A 70 33.95 -27.77 3.45
N TYR A 71 33.14 -28.42 2.63
CA TYR A 71 33.55 -29.63 1.91
C TYR A 71 34.56 -29.24 0.81
N ARG A 72 35.86 -29.39 1.10
CA ARG A 72 36.92 -29.35 0.08
C ARG A 72 36.92 -30.70 -0.62
N ASN A 73 36.57 -30.71 -1.91
CA ASN A 73 36.69 -31.86 -2.78
C ASN A 73 38.17 -31.99 -3.22
N PRO A 74 38.92 -33.03 -2.82
CA PRO A 74 40.30 -33.20 -3.21
C PRO A 74 40.36 -34.22 -4.33
N ASP A 75 39.94 -33.85 -5.53
CA ASP A 75 40.36 -34.55 -6.76
C ASP A 75 39.79 -33.84 -7.98
N LYS A 76 40.63 -33.00 -8.59
CA LYS A 76 40.62 -32.74 -10.03
C LYS A 76 41.89 -31.99 -10.39
N LYS A 77 42.75 -32.71 -11.12
CA LYS A 77 43.95 -32.19 -11.78
C LYS A 77 43.58 -30.97 -12.63
N VAL A 78 44.08 -29.80 -12.28
CA VAL A 78 43.99 -28.60 -13.12
C VAL A 78 45.33 -28.44 -13.83
N THR A 79 45.40 -28.98 -15.04
CA THR A 79 46.40 -28.65 -16.04
C THR A 79 46.12 -27.22 -16.51
N VAL A 80 47.11 -26.33 -16.40
CA VAL A 80 47.03 -24.93 -16.85
C VAL A 80 47.43 -24.85 -18.33
N PRO A 81 46.55 -24.40 -19.25
CA PRO A 81 46.97 -24.06 -20.61
C PRO A 81 47.33 -22.57 -20.70
N ARG A 82 48.48 -22.36 -21.34
CA ARG A 82 49.12 -21.09 -21.70
C ARG A 82 48.21 -20.23 -22.60
N ILE A 83 48.02 -18.97 -22.20
CA ILE A 83 47.26 -17.94 -22.93
C ILE A 83 48.06 -17.49 -24.16
N VAL A 84 47.43 -17.54 -25.33
CA VAL A 84 47.88 -16.89 -26.57
C VAL A 84 46.93 -15.71 -26.82
N PRO A 85 47.42 -14.48 -27.08
CA PRO A 85 46.54 -13.35 -27.38
C PRO A 85 46.02 -13.47 -28.81
N ARG A 86 44.71 -13.71 -28.97
CA ARG A 86 44.04 -13.68 -30.27
C ARG A 86 43.09 -12.48 -30.35
N THR A 87 43.34 -11.69 -31.38
CA THR A 87 42.65 -10.48 -31.84
C THR A 87 41.13 -10.62 -31.87
N ALA A 88 40.46 -9.54 -31.49
CA ALA A 88 39.00 -9.41 -31.35
C ALA A 88 38.21 -9.65 -32.64
N PRO A 89 37.04 -10.30 -32.54
CA PRO A 89 35.92 -10.03 -33.43
C PRO A 89 34.84 -9.23 -32.70
N SER A 90 34.44 -8.14 -33.34
CA SER A 90 33.30 -7.28 -33.00
C SER A 90 32.04 -8.11 -32.75
N SER A 91 31.66 -8.26 -31.47
CA SER A 91 30.38 -8.84 -31.08
C SER A 91 29.32 -7.75 -31.13
N ARG A 92 28.55 -7.75 -32.22
CA ARG A 92 27.31 -6.99 -32.35
C ARG A 92 26.38 -7.36 -31.20
N MET A 93 25.95 -6.34 -30.46
CA MET A 93 24.90 -6.42 -29.45
C MET A 93 23.72 -7.28 -29.93
N PRO A 94 23.18 -8.20 -29.12
CA PRO A 94 21.84 -8.67 -29.36
C PRO A 94 20.88 -7.51 -29.09
N VAL A 95 20.19 -7.08 -30.14
CA VAL A 95 19.06 -6.16 -30.07
C VAL A 95 18.07 -6.71 -29.04
N SER A 96 17.82 -5.92 -27.99
CA SER A 96 16.84 -6.28 -26.96
C SER A 96 15.46 -6.46 -27.60
N PRO A 97 14.73 -7.55 -27.30
CA PRO A 97 13.44 -7.79 -27.91
C PRO A 97 12.35 -6.91 -27.29
N LEU A 98 11.59 -6.29 -28.19
CA LEU A 98 10.16 -5.95 -28.09
C LEU A 98 9.76 -4.87 -27.07
N LEU A 99 9.67 -3.65 -27.61
CA LEU A 99 8.70 -2.65 -27.21
C LEU A 99 7.30 -3.29 -27.17
N HIS A 100 6.76 -3.53 -25.97
CA HIS A 100 5.34 -3.75 -25.82
C HIS A 100 4.58 -2.53 -26.39
N PRO A 101 3.50 -2.73 -27.16
CA PRO A 101 2.67 -1.61 -27.66
C PRO A 101 2.15 -0.78 -26.48
N PRO A 102 1.71 0.47 -26.69
CA PRO A 102 1.40 1.39 -25.61
C PRO A 102 0.11 0.98 -24.89
N THR A 103 0.23 0.05 -23.93
CA THR A 103 -0.80 -0.26 -22.91
C THR A 103 -1.09 0.98 -22.04
N GLU A 104 -0.35 2.07 -22.21
CA GLU A 104 -0.48 3.33 -21.49
C GLU A 104 -1.88 3.94 -21.57
N ARG A 105 -2.58 3.78 -22.71
CA ARG A 105 -3.95 4.32 -22.87
C ARG A 105 -4.99 3.65 -21.97
N HIS A 106 -4.67 2.49 -21.42
CA HIS A 106 -5.59 1.68 -20.60
C HIS A 106 -5.02 1.39 -19.21
N ALA A 107 -3.99 2.14 -18.80
CA ALA A 107 -3.35 1.99 -17.51
C ALA A 107 -3.79 3.11 -16.55
N VAL A 108 -3.89 2.79 -15.26
CA VAL A 108 -3.96 3.79 -14.18
C VAL A 108 -2.61 3.83 -13.47
N SER A 109 -1.97 5.00 -13.49
CA SER A 109 -0.74 5.26 -12.73
C SER A 109 -0.97 6.35 -11.68
N LEU A 110 -0.62 6.06 -10.43
CA LEU A 110 -0.83 6.90 -9.27
C LEU A 110 0.38 6.89 -8.35
N THR A 111 0.72 8.04 -7.79
CA THR A 111 1.62 8.15 -6.64
C THR A 111 0.76 8.27 -5.38
N LEU A 112 0.94 7.34 -4.45
CA LEU A 112 0.18 7.27 -3.20
C LEU A 112 1.15 7.39 -2.00
N PRO A 113 0.66 7.82 -0.82
CA PRO A 113 1.46 7.79 0.40
C PRO A 113 1.86 6.36 0.76
N VAL A 114 2.93 6.20 1.55
CA VAL A 114 3.28 4.89 2.09
C VAL A 114 2.17 4.41 3.04
N PRO A 115 1.66 3.16 2.90
CA PRO A 115 0.65 2.63 3.79
C PRO A 115 1.08 2.63 5.28
N PRO A 116 0.12 2.71 6.22
CA PRO A 116 0.42 2.41 7.63
C PRO A 116 0.96 0.99 7.76
N SER A 117 1.80 0.71 8.76
CA SER A 117 2.27 -0.68 8.96
C SER A 117 1.11 -1.60 9.34
N VAL A 118 1.26 -2.90 9.13
CA VAL A 118 0.23 -3.92 9.43
C VAL A 118 -0.37 -3.75 10.83
N ASN A 119 0.48 -3.49 11.84
CA ASN A 119 0.07 -3.27 13.22
C ASN A 119 -0.83 -2.03 13.41
N HIS A 120 -0.72 -1.05 12.53
CA HIS A 120 -1.53 0.17 12.53
C HIS A 120 -2.69 0.12 11.54
N GLN A 121 -2.82 -0.92 10.70
CA GLN A 121 -3.92 -1.04 9.73
C GLN A 121 -5.21 -1.55 10.37
N TYR A 122 -5.10 -2.36 11.43
CA TYR A 122 -6.23 -3.02 12.06
C TYR A 122 -6.23 -2.78 13.57
N ALA A 123 -7.42 -2.79 14.15
CA ALA A 123 -7.62 -2.73 15.60
C ALA A 123 -8.60 -3.84 16.00
N THR A 124 -8.43 -4.38 17.21
CA THR A 124 -9.38 -5.33 17.78
C THR A 124 -10.31 -4.58 18.73
N VAL A 125 -11.61 -4.63 18.45
CA VAL A 125 -12.65 -4.01 19.28
C VAL A 125 -13.70 -5.07 19.59
N ASN A 126 -13.97 -5.33 20.87
CA ASN A 126 -14.92 -6.36 21.33
C ASN A 126 -14.64 -7.74 20.70
N GLY A 127 -13.37 -8.14 20.63
CA GLY A 127 -12.95 -9.42 20.03
C GLY A 127 -13.03 -9.49 18.50
N ARG A 128 -13.42 -8.40 17.81
CA ARG A 128 -13.51 -8.34 16.35
C ARG A 128 -12.39 -7.50 15.77
N ARG A 129 -11.74 -8.00 14.71
CA ARG A 129 -10.73 -7.26 13.94
C ARG A 129 -11.44 -6.31 12.97
N LEU A 130 -11.18 -5.02 13.11
CA LEU A 130 -11.72 -3.95 12.27
C LEU A 130 -10.58 -3.14 11.68
N ILE A 131 -10.86 -2.43 10.59
CA ILE A 131 -9.92 -1.44 10.06
C ILE A 131 -9.74 -0.30 11.09
N SER A 132 -8.49 0.06 11.36
CA SER A 132 -8.16 1.11 12.32
C SER A 132 -8.57 2.50 11.79
N SER A 133 -8.45 3.53 12.64
CA SER A 133 -8.55 4.93 12.17
C SER A 133 -7.50 5.26 11.11
N ALA A 134 -6.25 4.84 11.30
CA ALA A 134 -5.17 5.06 10.35
C ALA A 134 -5.41 4.34 9.02
N GLY A 135 -5.90 3.09 9.05
CA GLY A 135 -6.29 2.36 7.85
C GLY A 135 -7.41 3.06 7.09
N ARG A 136 -8.45 3.53 7.80
CA ARG A 136 -9.55 4.29 7.17
C ARG A 136 -9.09 5.61 6.58
N ALA A 137 -8.22 6.34 7.28
CA ALA A 137 -7.64 7.60 6.78
C ALA A 137 -6.83 7.36 5.50
N TYR A 138 -6.02 6.31 5.47
CA TYR A 138 -5.28 5.89 4.28
C TYR A 138 -6.22 5.59 3.11
N LYS A 139 -7.27 4.76 3.32
CA LYS A 139 -8.24 4.43 2.26
C LYS A 139 -8.95 5.69 1.72
N ALA A 140 -9.33 6.61 2.61
CA ALA A 140 -9.95 7.88 2.21
C ALA A 140 -9.00 8.75 1.37
N GLN A 141 -7.73 8.86 1.77
CA GLN A 141 -6.73 9.63 1.04
C GLN A 141 -6.46 9.04 -0.35
N VAL A 142 -6.33 7.71 -0.46
CA VAL A 142 -6.17 7.03 -1.77
C VAL A 142 -7.40 7.25 -2.64
N GLY A 143 -8.61 7.10 -2.09
CA GLY A 143 -9.85 7.35 -2.82
C GLY A 143 -9.90 8.77 -3.41
N GLN A 144 -9.42 9.77 -2.65
CA GLN A 144 -9.32 11.14 -3.16
C GLN A 144 -8.32 11.29 -4.31
N LEU A 145 -7.14 10.67 -4.20
CA LEU A 145 -6.12 10.70 -5.26
C LEU A 145 -6.62 10.00 -6.53
N VAL A 146 -7.30 8.86 -6.39
CA VAL A 146 -7.95 8.16 -7.50
C VAL A 146 -9.00 9.06 -8.15
N TRP A 147 -9.85 9.71 -7.36
CA TRP A 147 -10.88 10.61 -7.87
C TRP A 147 -10.30 11.78 -8.67
N VAL A 148 -9.28 12.46 -8.13
CA VAL A 148 -8.59 13.55 -8.84
C VAL A 148 -7.99 13.05 -10.15
N LYS A 149 -7.34 11.88 -10.14
CA LYS A 149 -6.74 11.29 -11.34
C LYS A 149 -7.79 10.95 -12.41
N LEU A 150 -8.93 10.39 -12.01
CA LEU A 150 -10.03 10.07 -12.93
C LEU A 150 -10.71 11.33 -13.46
N ALA A 151 -10.84 12.38 -12.65
CA ALA A 151 -11.41 13.67 -13.08
C ALA A 151 -10.55 14.36 -14.14
N GLN A 152 -9.23 14.15 -14.12
CA GLN A 152 -8.29 14.66 -15.12
C GLN A 152 -8.26 13.81 -16.41
N SER A 153 -8.91 12.65 -16.43
CA SER A 153 -8.88 11.73 -17.59
C SER A 153 -10.04 12.00 -18.54
N ALA A 154 -9.73 12.44 -19.77
CA ALA A 154 -10.72 12.63 -20.84
C ALA A 154 -11.46 11.33 -21.20
N HIS A 155 -10.82 10.17 -21.01
CA HIS A 155 -11.36 8.86 -21.37
C HIS A 155 -11.74 8.01 -20.15
N ARG A 156 -12.10 8.66 -19.02
CA ARG A 156 -12.40 7.96 -17.76
C ARG A 156 -13.42 6.82 -17.90
N ALA A 157 -14.46 7.00 -18.70
CA ALA A 157 -15.53 6.01 -18.84
C ALA A 157 -15.03 4.75 -19.55
N ALA A 158 -14.32 4.92 -20.67
CA ALA A 158 -13.71 3.81 -21.41
C ALA A 158 -12.63 3.10 -20.58
N LEU A 159 -11.82 3.86 -19.83
CA LEU A 159 -10.81 3.31 -18.93
C LEU A 159 -11.45 2.43 -17.85
N LEU A 160 -12.46 2.94 -17.13
CA LEU A 160 -13.13 2.18 -16.07
C LEU A 160 -13.85 0.94 -16.62
N ALA A 161 -14.55 1.07 -17.75
CA ALA A 161 -15.22 -0.05 -18.38
C ALA A 161 -14.25 -1.21 -18.68
N ARG A 162 -13.07 -0.88 -19.24
CA ARG A 162 -12.02 -1.88 -19.51
C ARG A 162 -11.46 -2.50 -18.24
N LEU A 163 -11.10 -1.68 -17.24
CA LEU A 163 -10.60 -2.20 -15.97
C LEU A 163 -11.62 -3.07 -15.23
N GLN A 164 -12.91 -2.84 -15.45
CA GLN A 164 -14.00 -3.63 -14.89
C GLN A 164 -14.32 -4.90 -15.69
N SER A 165 -13.87 -5.03 -16.94
CA SER A 165 -14.14 -6.21 -17.77
C SER A 165 -12.95 -7.16 -17.88
N GLU A 166 -11.73 -6.64 -17.83
CA GLU A 166 -10.50 -7.39 -18.08
C GLU A 166 -9.89 -8.00 -16.80
N TRP A 167 -8.97 -8.93 -16.98
CA TRP A 167 -8.02 -9.36 -15.95
C TRP A 167 -6.95 -8.31 -15.80
N LEU A 168 -6.42 -8.14 -14.60
CA LEU A 168 -5.56 -7.01 -14.25
C LEU A 168 -4.22 -7.46 -13.70
N ALA A 169 -3.18 -6.69 -14.05
CA ALA A 169 -1.87 -6.72 -13.43
C ALA A 169 -1.66 -5.47 -12.57
N LEU A 170 -1.30 -5.68 -11.31
CA LEU A 170 -1.00 -4.63 -10.33
C LEU A 170 0.50 -4.57 -10.08
N SER A 171 1.13 -3.44 -10.39
CA SER A 171 2.51 -3.16 -10.03
C SER A 171 2.57 -2.09 -8.95
N ILE A 172 3.31 -2.37 -7.87
CA ILE A 172 3.57 -1.42 -6.79
C ILE A 172 5.07 -1.31 -6.58
N ARG A 173 5.60 -0.09 -6.71
CA ARG A 173 6.97 0.26 -6.30
C ARG A 173 6.92 0.97 -4.96
N PHE A 174 7.50 0.38 -3.94
CA PHE A 174 7.63 0.99 -2.62
C PHE A 174 8.93 1.80 -2.54
N TYR A 175 8.82 3.07 -2.18
CA TYR A 175 9.96 3.93 -1.87
C TYR A 175 9.96 4.20 -0.37
N PHE A 176 10.78 3.46 0.37
CA PHE A 176 10.87 3.58 1.83
C PHE A 176 12.02 4.49 2.26
N THR A 177 11.92 5.01 3.48
CA THR A 177 13.00 5.80 4.08
C THR A 177 14.23 4.98 4.47
N SER A 178 14.08 3.65 4.61
CA SER A 178 15.15 2.73 5.01
C SER A 178 14.89 1.33 4.47
N ALA A 179 15.96 0.63 4.11
CA ALA A 179 15.91 -0.73 3.56
C ALA A 179 15.27 -1.76 4.50
N LEU A 180 15.48 -1.64 5.81
CA LEU A 180 15.22 -2.75 6.75
C LEU A 180 13.97 -2.55 7.61
N ARG A 181 13.28 -1.40 7.51
CA ARG A 181 12.18 -1.07 8.43
C ARG A 181 10.85 -1.72 8.07
N ARG A 182 10.64 -2.08 6.80
CA ARG A 182 9.35 -2.55 6.28
C ARG A 182 9.50 -3.57 5.17
N ASP A 183 8.60 -4.52 5.18
CA ASP A 183 8.39 -5.47 4.11
C ASP A 183 7.43 -4.89 3.06
N VAL A 184 7.55 -5.35 1.81
CA VAL A 184 6.74 -4.86 0.68
C VAL A 184 5.31 -5.39 0.74
N ASP A 185 5.11 -6.61 1.23
CA ASP A 185 3.82 -7.25 1.40
C ASP A 185 3.00 -6.62 2.54
N GLY A 186 3.67 -6.06 3.56
CA GLY A 186 3.01 -5.39 4.68
C GLY A 186 2.12 -4.20 4.29
N GLY A 187 2.32 -3.60 3.12
CA GLY A 187 1.47 -2.54 2.56
C GLY A 187 0.57 -2.98 1.40
N LEU A 188 0.79 -4.17 0.83
CA LEU A 188 0.14 -4.62 -0.40
C LEU A 188 -1.39 -4.65 -0.24
N LYS A 189 -1.91 -5.39 0.75
CA LYS A 189 -3.36 -5.63 0.83
C LYS A 189 -4.17 -4.34 0.99
N ILE A 190 -3.77 -3.46 1.90
CA ILE A 190 -4.50 -2.20 2.12
C ILE A 190 -4.37 -1.24 0.93
N ALA A 191 -3.23 -1.24 0.22
CA ALA A 191 -3.05 -0.43 -0.98
C ALA A 191 -3.94 -0.93 -2.13
N GLN A 192 -3.99 -2.24 -2.34
CA GLN A 192 -4.87 -2.89 -3.31
C GLN A 192 -6.35 -2.61 -2.97
N ASP A 193 -6.77 -2.83 -1.73
CA ASP A 193 -8.15 -2.58 -1.30
C ASP A 193 -8.56 -1.12 -1.52
N ALA A 194 -7.68 -0.17 -1.16
CA ALA A 194 -7.95 1.26 -1.30
C ALA A 194 -8.02 1.68 -2.77
N LEU A 195 -7.13 1.15 -3.62
CA LEU A 195 -7.11 1.42 -5.05
C LEU A 195 -8.36 0.86 -5.73
N CYS A 196 -8.67 -0.42 -5.48
CA CYS A 196 -9.80 -1.11 -6.08
C CYS A 196 -11.13 -0.46 -5.67
N GLU A 197 -11.28 -0.11 -4.40
CA GLU A 197 -12.44 0.61 -3.91
C GLU A 197 -12.57 2.00 -4.53
N GLY A 198 -11.47 2.76 -4.65
CA GLY A 198 -11.47 4.07 -5.30
C GLY A 198 -11.83 4.03 -6.80
N LEU A 199 -11.44 2.95 -7.48
CA LEU A 199 -11.75 2.71 -8.90
C LEU A 199 -13.13 2.04 -9.10
N GLY A 200 -13.76 1.53 -8.05
CA GLY A 200 -14.99 0.73 -8.16
C GLY A 200 -14.77 -0.57 -8.93
N ILE A 201 -13.63 -1.22 -8.75
CA ILE A 201 -13.29 -2.53 -9.33
C ILE A 201 -13.19 -3.60 -8.25
N ASN A 202 -13.43 -4.85 -8.61
CA ASN A 202 -13.26 -5.99 -7.72
C ASN A 202 -11.78 -6.42 -7.72
N ASP A 203 -11.18 -6.61 -6.54
CA ASP A 203 -9.79 -7.03 -6.38
C ASP A 203 -9.53 -8.46 -6.88
N ASN A 204 -10.57 -9.30 -6.98
CA ASN A 204 -10.51 -10.64 -7.59
C ASN A 204 -10.08 -10.62 -9.07
N ARG A 205 -10.13 -9.47 -9.74
CA ARG A 205 -9.67 -9.31 -11.13
C ARG A 205 -8.16 -9.21 -11.26
N ILE A 206 -7.45 -8.94 -10.16
CA ILE A 206 -5.99 -8.84 -10.16
C ILE A 206 -5.41 -10.25 -10.13
N VAL A 207 -4.83 -10.67 -11.25
CA VAL A 207 -4.24 -12.00 -11.44
C VAL A 207 -2.71 -11.99 -11.39
N GLU A 208 -2.11 -10.81 -11.57
CA GLU A 208 -0.67 -10.62 -11.58
C GLU A 208 -0.33 -9.48 -10.62
N THR A 209 0.63 -9.69 -9.72
CA THR A 209 1.06 -8.68 -8.75
C THR A 209 2.57 -8.58 -8.72
N HIS A 210 3.09 -7.40 -9.03
CA HIS A 210 4.52 -7.10 -9.03
C HIS A 210 4.86 -6.12 -7.91
N LEU A 211 5.70 -6.55 -6.99
CA LEU A 211 6.19 -5.72 -5.90
C LEU A 211 7.67 -5.39 -6.09
N TYR A 212 8.00 -4.11 -6.00
CA TYR A 212 9.38 -3.64 -6.06
C TYR A 212 9.69 -2.84 -4.81
N LYS A 213 10.92 -2.98 -4.31
CA LYS A 213 11.42 -2.26 -3.14
C LYS A 213 12.54 -1.32 -3.54
N HIS A 214 12.37 -0.05 -3.19
CA HIS A 214 13.33 1.02 -3.39
C HIS A 214 13.49 1.82 -2.09
N ILE A 215 14.55 2.62 -2.05
CA ILE A 215 14.83 3.52 -0.94
C ILE A 215 14.83 4.94 -1.48
N ASP A 216 13.99 5.78 -0.88
CA ASP A 216 13.98 7.22 -1.09
C ASP A 216 13.72 7.84 0.28
N LYS A 217 14.80 8.35 0.89
CA LYS A 217 14.76 8.85 2.27
C LYS A 217 13.94 10.13 2.37
N ASP A 218 13.99 10.95 1.34
CA ASP A 218 13.48 12.32 1.36
C ASP A 218 12.04 12.37 0.85
N ASN A 219 11.64 11.44 -0.01
CA ASN A 219 10.28 11.38 -0.57
C ASN A 219 9.66 9.96 -0.52
N PRO A 220 9.30 9.48 0.68
CA PRO A 220 8.68 8.16 0.84
C PRO A 220 7.28 8.11 0.25
N ARG A 221 7.07 7.19 -0.68
CA ARG A 221 5.81 7.03 -1.43
C ARG A 221 5.66 5.61 -1.95
N ILE A 222 4.50 5.30 -2.51
CA ILE A 222 4.36 4.16 -3.41
C ILE A 222 3.94 4.65 -4.79
N GLU A 223 4.48 4.05 -5.82
CA GLU A 223 4.04 4.27 -7.20
C GLU A 223 3.29 3.02 -7.65
N VAL A 224 2.03 3.22 -7.99
CA VAL A 224 1.11 2.14 -8.35
C VAL A 224 0.77 2.26 -9.82
N ARG A 225 0.82 1.12 -10.52
CA ARG A 225 0.36 0.99 -11.89
C ARG A 225 -0.58 -0.20 -12.00
N LEU A 226 -1.77 0.04 -12.52
CA LEU A 226 -2.77 -0.98 -12.82
C LEU A 226 -2.96 -1.04 -14.34
N THR A 227 -2.80 -2.21 -14.92
CA THR A 227 -2.95 -2.45 -16.36
C THR A 227 -3.82 -3.69 -16.61
N PRO A 228 -4.41 -3.81 -17.80
CA PRO A 228 -4.81 -5.12 -18.32
C PRO A 228 -3.66 -6.13 -18.18
N ALA A 229 -3.98 -7.33 -17.71
CA ALA A 229 -3.07 -8.46 -17.77
C ALA A 229 -2.92 -8.89 -19.23
N SER A 230 -1.70 -9.18 -19.67
CA SER A 230 -1.48 -9.80 -20.97
C SER A 230 -2.13 -11.18 -20.95
N SER A 231 -3.18 -11.37 -21.75
CA SER A 231 -3.79 -12.69 -21.95
C SER A 231 -2.70 -13.65 -22.41
N SER A 232 -2.35 -14.61 -21.56
CA SER A 232 -1.50 -15.75 -21.90
C SER A 232 -2.30 -16.79 -22.68
#